data_AF-A0A4Q6BN90-F1
#
_entry.id   AF-A0A4Q6BN90-F1
#
_cell.length_a   1.000
_cell.length_b   1.000
_cell.length_c   1.000
_cell.angle_alpha   90.00
_cell.angle_beta   90.00
_cell.angle_gamma   90.00
#
_symmetry.space_group_name_H-M   'P 1'
#
loop_
_entity.id
_entity.type
_entity.pdbx_description
1 polymer ?
#
loop_
_entity_poly.entity_id
_entity_poly.type
_entity_poly.pdbx_seq_one_letter_code
_entity_poly.pdbx_strand_id
1 'polypeptide(L)'
;MTKIKIDASAEIFLRNQGRELSSIPALGEHVQLRNTANLSKGATAIDVTDEVHSDIRFICERAARIAQLDVCGIDLIAEDISQPASGQSLGIIEVNAAPGIRMHHYPTVGQPRDAGGAIVDHLFPNPAQARIPIVSITGTNGKTTVTRMIAHGLKSRFDFVGMTNSSGIYINEHLIQKGDTTGPHSARMILDDPSVNVAVLETARGGILRRGIGFDWSDVGVITNVQPDHIGQDGIESVQDILKIKAVIAEQVRDGGTLVLNADDELVLSLLDRPSVRAEHKRVMLFSMDSSHPRILAHVQTGGTAFVFQDGQIVEMQGDVSTARPIMAASLIKSTIGATSHYQISNSLAATAALRALELDQSEISQGLSSFDSITNNAGRANLYRVGKGFVMVDYGHNP
;
A
#
# COMPACT_ATOMS: atom_id res chain seq x y z
N MET A 1 -6.76 -7.75 -38.52
CA MET A 1 -5.54 -7.62 -39.34
C MET A 1 -5.35 -6.17 -39.75
N THR A 2 -4.13 -5.67 -39.69
CA THR A 2 -3.76 -4.35 -40.22
C THR A 2 -3.85 -4.39 -41.74
N LYS A 3 -4.70 -3.55 -42.35
CA LYS A 3 -4.80 -3.49 -43.82
C LYS A 3 -3.55 -2.85 -44.41
N ILE A 4 -3.04 -3.38 -45.53
CA ILE A 4 -1.97 -2.74 -46.29
C ILE A 4 -2.50 -1.39 -46.79
N LYS A 5 -1.90 -0.30 -46.34
CA LYS A 5 -2.17 1.04 -46.90
C LYS A 5 -1.36 1.20 -48.17
N ILE A 6 -2.05 1.58 -49.25
CA ILE A 6 -1.44 2.03 -50.49
C ILE A 6 -1.05 3.49 -50.30
N ASP A 7 0.25 3.74 -50.31
CA ASP A 7 0.87 5.05 -50.18
C ASP A 7 1.95 5.20 -51.26
N ALA A 8 2.57 6.39 -51.36
CA ALA A 8 3.59 6.67 -52.36
C ALA A 8 4.76 5.66 -52.32
N SER A 9 5.09 5.12 -51.14
CA SER A 9 6.13 4.09 -51.02
C SER A 9 5.71 2.79 -51.69
N ALA A 10 4.49 2.30 -51.43
CA ALA A 10 3.96 1.12 -52.10
C ALA A 10 3.93 1.27 -53.63
N GLU A 11 3.52 2.43 -54.13
CA GLU A 11 3.51 2.71 -55.57
C GLU A 11 4.91 2.72 -56.19
N ILE A 12 5.89 3.34 -55.53
CA ILE A 12 7.28 3.39 -56.02
C ILE A 12 7.85 1.98 -56.10
N PHE A 13 7.63 1.16 -55.07
CA PHE A 13 8.12 -0.22 -55.07
C PHE A 13 7.49 -1.07 -56.18
N LEU A 14 6.19 -0.92 -56.42
CA LEU A 14 5.52 -1.58 -57.53
C LEU A 14 6.12 -1.15 -58.88
N ARG A 15 6.26 0.16 -59.11
CA ARG A 15 6.84 0.69 -60.36
C ARG A 15 8.27 0.21 -60.59
N ASN A 16 9.10 0.15 -59.55
CA ASN A 16 10.46 -0.38 -59.64
C ASN A 16 10.52 -1.86 -60.02
N GLN A 17 9.45 -2.62 -59.76
CA GLN A 17 9.28 -4.00 -60.18
C GLN A 17 8.53 -4.13 -61.53
N GLY A 18 8.31 -3.02 -62.25
CA GLY A 18 7.56 -3.00 -63.50
C GLY A 18 6.08 -3.30 -63.34
N ARG A 19 5.50 -3.01 -62.15
CA ARG A 19 4.10 -3.32 -61.81
C ARG A 19 3.28 -2.06 -61.55
N GLU A 20 1.98 -2.23 -61.74
CA GLU A 20 0.94 -1.28 -61.37
C GLU A 20 0.09 -1.85 -60.24
N LEU A 21 -0.71 -1.01 -59.59
CA LEU A 21 -1.67 -1.43 -58.55
C LEU A 21 -2.72 -2.43 -59.05
N SER A 22 -3.00 -2.40 -60.35
CA SER A 22 -3.91 -3.31 -61.05
C SER A 22 -3.26 -4.65 -61.43
N SER A 23 -1.93 -4.78 -61.28
CA SER A 23 -1.22 -6.01 -61.64
C SER A 23 -1.66 -7.16 -60.73
N ILE A 24 -1.99 -8.30 -61.33
CA ILE A 24 -2.36 -9.53 -60.63
C ILE A 24 -1.10 -10.41 -60.55
N PRO A 25 -0.53 -10.64 -59.36
CA PRO A 25 0.63 -11.51 -59.22
C PRO A 25 0.29 -12.96 -59.60
N ALA A 26 1.27 -13.68 -60.15
CA ALA A 26 1.11 -15.12 -60.36
C ALA A 26 0.98 -15.86 -59.02
N LEU A 27 0.41 -17.06 -59.02
CA LEU A 27 0.28 -17.87 -57.81
C LEU A 27 1.68 -18.16 -57.23
N GLY A 28 1.90 -17.80 -55.96
CA GLY A 28 3.19 -17.96 -55.27
C GLY A 28 4.20 -16.84 -55.56
N GLU A 29 3.85 -15.84 -56.37
CA GLU A 29 4.71 -14.70 -56.64
C GLU A 29 4.75 -13.73 -55.46
N HIS A 30 5.95 -13.42 -54.98
CA HIS A 30 6.17 -12.40 -53.95
C HIS A 30 6.34 -11.02 -54.59
N VAL A 31 5.49 -10.07 -54.21
CA VAL A 31 5.58 -8.68 -54.64
C VAL A 31 5.98 -7.82 -53.44
N GLN A 32 7.13 -7.17 -53.53
CA GLN A 32 7.61 -6.32 -52.45
C GLN A 32 6.89 -4.97 -52.49
N LEU A 33 6.24 -4.57 -51.41
CA LEU A 33 5.54 -3.27 -51.34
C LEU A 33 6.28 -2.23 -50.50
N ARG A 34 7.36 -2.62 -49.80
CA ARG A 34 8.19 -1.78 -48.92
C ARG A 34 9.40 -2.57 -48.44
N ASN A 35 10.43 -1.86 -47.98
CA ASN A 35 11.61 -2.44 -47.31
C ASN A 35 11.46 -2.58 -45.79
N THR A 36 10.41 -2.02 -45.19
CA THR A 36 10.23 -2.03 -43.74
C THR A 36 9.30 -3.16 -43.30
N ALA A 37 9.82 -4.05 -42.45
CA ALA A 37 9.05 -5.09 -41.78
C ALA A 37 8.61 -4.59 -40.39
N ASN A 38 7.43 -3.98 -40.32
CA ASN A 38 6.84 -3.54 -39.06
C ASN A 38 5.38 -4.02 -38.97
N LEU A 39 4.96 -4.51 -37.80
CA LEU A 39 3.60 -5.00 -37.53
C LEU A 39 2.51 -3.98 -37.90
N SER A 40 2.76 -2.69 -37.63
CA SER A 40 1.86 -1.59 -38.00
C SER A 40 1.74 -1.36 -39.51
N LYS A 41 2.67 -1.92 -40.28
CA LYS A 41 2.78 -1.81 -41.74
C LYS A 41 2.40 -3.11 -42.46
N GLY A 42 1.84 -4.09 -41.74
CA GLY A 42 1.33 -5.34 -42.31
C GLY A 42 2.31 -6.52 -42.25
N ALA A 43 3.38 -6.43 -41.45
CA ALA A 43 4.27 -7.57 -41.21
C ALA A 43 3.59 -8.67 -40.36
N THR A 44 4.08 -9.90 -40.53
CA THR A 44 3.67 -11.09 -39.78
C THR A 44 4.54 -11.21 -38.53
N ALA A 45 3.94 -11.42 -37.36
CA ALA A 45 4.67 -11.83 -36.16
C ALA A 45 4.69 -13.35 -36.08
N ILE A 46 5.88 -13.94 -35.95
CA ILE A 46 6.08 -15.38 -35.78
C ILE A 46 6.76 -15.58 -34.43
N ASP A 47 6.18 -16.41 -33.56
CA ASP A 47 6.85 -16.82 -32.32
C ASP A 47 7.97 -17.81 -32.66
N VAL A 48 9.19 -17.46 -32.28
CA VAL A 48 10.40 -18.28 -32.46
C VAL A 48 11.17 -18.42 -31.15
N THR A 49 10.52 -18.17 -30.00
CA THR A 49 11.18 -18.11 -28.68
C THR A 49 12.02 -19.35 -28.35
N ASP A 50 11.52 -20.54 -28.68
CA ASP A 50 12.23 -21.80 -28.39
C ASP A 50 13.34 -22.10 -29.40
N GLU A 51 13.38 -21.39 -30.52
CA GLU A 51 14.40 -21.52 -31.57
C GLU A 51 15.58 -20.58 -31.33
N VAL A 52 15.45 -19.55 -30.48
CA VAL A 52 16.50 -18.56 -30.22
C VAL A 52 17.73 -19.23 -29.60
N HIS A 53 18.87 -19.17 -30.29
CA HIS A 53 20.13 -19.70 -29.81
C HIS A 53 20.58 -19.06 -28.49
N SER A 54 21.19 -19.84 -27.60
CA SER A 54 21.63 -19.37 -26.27
C SER A 54 22.57 -18.17 -26.33
N ASP A 55 23.45 -18.12 -27.34
CA ASP A 55 24.40 -17.00 -27.52
C ASP A 55 23.67 -15.69 -27.83
N ILE A 56 22.62 -15.73 -28.65
CA ILE A 56 21.82 -14.54 -28.97
C ILE A 56 21.03 -14.10 -27.74
N ARG A 57 20.45 -15.05 -27.00
CA ARG A 57 19.78 -14.77 -25.72
C ARG A 57 20.73 -14.08 -24.75
N PHE A 58 21.95 -14.59 -24.60
CA PHE A 58 22.98 -14.00 -23.74
C PHE A 58 23.33 -12.56 -24.14
N ILE A 59 23.47 -12.29 -25.44
CA ILE A 59 23.73 -10.93 -25.96
C ILE A 59 22.55 -9.99 -25.64
N CYS A 60 21.31 -10.45 -25.82
CA CYS A 60 20.12 -9.66 -25.51
C CYS A 60 20.02 -9.34 -24.02
N GLU A 61 20.19 -10.34 -23.15
CA GLU A 61 20.19 -10.14 -21.69
C GLU A 61 21.33 -9.20 -21.25
N ARG A 62 22.51 -9.31 -21.87
CA ARG A 62 23.63 -8.41 -21.59
C ARG A 62 23.31 -6.98 -22.01
N ALA A 63 22.68 -6.77 -23.16
CA ALA A 63 22.26 -5.45 -23.62
C ALA A 63 21.24 -4.81 -22.66
N ALA A 64 20.25 -5.58 -22.21
CA ALA A 64 19.27 -5.14 -21.21
C ALA A 64 19.94 -4.70 -19.89
N ARG A 65 20.87 -5.51 -19.37
CA ARG A 65 21.64 -5.18 -18.15
C ARG A 65 22.48 -3.91 -18.31
N ILE A 66 23.12 -3.72 -19.47
CA ILE A 66 23.91 -2.51 -19.75
C ILE A 66 23.00 -1.26 -19.80
N ALA A 67 21.78 -1.40 -20.32
CA ALA A 67 20.79 -0.33 -20.36
C ALA A 67 20.14 -0.02 -19.00
N GLN A 68 20.39 -0.84 -17.97
CA GLN A 68 19.79 -0.72 -16.62
C GLN A 68 18.25 -0.68 -16.64
N LEU A 69 17.65 -1.53 -17.47
CA LEU A 69 16.19 -1.68 -17.55
C LEU A 69 15.78 -3.02 -16.94
N ASP A 70 14.81 -3.01 -16.02
CA ASP A 70 14.25 -4.24 -15.43
C ASP A 70 13.45 -5.03 -16.47
N VAL A 71 12.78 -4.32 -17.38
CA VAL A 71 12.02 -4.88 -18.49
C VAL A 71 12.29 -4.06 -19.75
N CYS A 72 12.70 -4.72 -20.83
CA CYS A 72 12.87 -4.06 -22.13
C CYS A 72 12.60 -5.03 -23.29
N GLY A 73 12.28 -4.47 -24.46
CA GLY A 73 12.30 -5.18 -25.73
C GLY A 73 13.64 -4.98 -26.42
N ILE A 74 14.17 -6.02 -27.06
CA ILE A 74 15.38 -5.94 -27.88
C ILE A 74 14.99 -6.16 -29.33
N ASP A 75 15.13 -5.13 -30.14
CA ASP A 75 14.93 -5.21 -31.58
C ASP A 75 16.29 -5.53 -32.20
N LEU A 76 16.39 -6.66 -32.90
CA LEU A 76 17.63 -7.09 -33.54
C LEU A 76 17.36 -7.68 -34.93
N ILE A 77 18.39 -7.68 -35.77
CA ILE A 77 18.42 -8.42 -37.03
C ILE A 77 19.53 -9.46 -36.94
N ALA A 78 19.23 -10.67 -37.41
CA ALA A 78 20.14 -11.79 -37.54
C ALA A 78 19.87 -12.50 -38.87
N GLU A 79 20.88 -13.18 -39.42
CA GLU A 79 20.70 -14.04 -40.60
C GLU A 79 19.90 -15.30 -40.24
N ASP A 80 20.20 -15.91 -39.09
CA ASP A 80 19.47 -17.04 -38.53
C ASP A 80 19.48 -16.97 -36.99
N ILE A 81 18.30 -16.77 -36.40
CA ILE A 81 18.13 -16.65 -34.94
C ILE A 81 18.44 -17.97 -34.18
N SER A 82 18.47 -19.09 -34.89
CA SER A 82 18.75 -20.42 -34.33
C SER A 82 20.23 -20.78 -34.27
N GLN A 83 21.09 -19.97 -34.91
CA GLN A 83 22.52 -20.18 -34.93
C GLN A 83 23.26 -19.28 -33.92
N PRO A 84 24.49 -19.64 -33.52
CA PRO A 84 25.35 -18.77 -32.73
C PRO A 84 25.52 -17.39 -33.37
N ALA A 85 25.76 -16.37 -32.54
CA ALA A 85 26.08 -15.03 -33.04
C ALA A 85 27.44 -14.99 -33.76
N SER A 86 28.33 -15.93 -33.45
CA SER A 86 29.62 -16.10 -34.13
C SER A 86 29.41 -16.73 -35.52
N GLY A 87 29.85 -16.03 -36.56
CA GLY A 87 29.80 -16.53 -37.95
C GLY A 87 28.60 -16.07 -38.76
N GLN A 88 27.76 -15.17 -38.25
CA GLN A 88 26.70 -14.50 -38.99
C GLN A 88 26.71 -12.98 -38.77
N SER A 89 26.06 -12.23 -39.65
CA SER A 89 25.77 -10.83 -39.42
C SER A 89 24.62 -10.70 -38.41
N LEU A 90 24.89 -10.12 -37.24
CA LEU A 90 23.90 -9.84 -36.20
C LEU A 90 24.08 -8.43 -35.66
N GLY A 91 22.96 -7.72 -35.46
CA GLY A 91 22.98 -6.37 -34.90
C GLY A 91 21.74 -6.08 -34.06
N ILE A 92 21.95 -5.54 -32.86
CA ILE A 92 20.89 -4.91 -32.07
C ILE A 92 20.63 -3.52 -32.67
N ILE A 93 19.36 -3.24 -32.96
CA ILE A 93 18.90 -1.98 -33.53
C ILE A 93 18.44 -1.03 -32.42
N GLU A 94 17.64 -1.55 -31.48
CA GLU A 94 17.00 -0.75 -30.45
C GLU A 94 16.82 -1.55 -29.15
N VAL A 95 16.88 -0.82 -28.03
CA VAL A 95 16.50 -1.30 -26.70
C VAL A 95 15.32 -0.46 -26.21
N ASN A 96 14.15 -1.08 -26.18
CA ASN A 96 12.87 -0.43 -25.94
C ASN A 96 12.47 -0.55 -24.46
N ALA A 97 12.43 0.56 -23.72
CA ALA A 97 12.02 0.58 -22.31
C ALA A 97 10.52 0.32 -22.08
N ALA A 98 9.69 0.50 -23.11
CA ALA A 98 8.25 0.20 -23.08
C ALA A 98 7.90 -0.75 -24.23
N PRO A 99 8.25 -2.05 -24.12
CA PRO A 99 8.08 -3.00 -25.22
C PRO A 99 6.61 -3.32 -25.50
N GLY A 100 6.30 -3.50 -26.78
CA GLY A 100 4.99 -4.00 -27.20
C GLY A 100 4.84 -5.49 -26.92
N ILE A 101 4.07 -5.88 -25.89
CA ILE A 101 3.90 -7.30 -25.53
C ILE A 101 2.91 -8.07 -26.40
N ARG A 102 2.12 -7.38 -27.23
CA ARG A 102 1.00 -7.98 -27.98
C ARG A 102 1.43 -9.07 -28.95
N MET A 103 2.58 -8.89 -29.62
CA MET A 103 3.09 -9.86 -30.60
C MET A 103 3.48 -11.20 -29.97
N HIS A 104 3.81 -11.20 -28.69
CA HIS A 104 4.08 -12.41 -27.92
C HIS A 104 2.78 -13.12 -27.49
N HIS A 105 1.78 -12.36 -27.04
CA HIS A 105 0.50 -12.95 -26.60
C HIS A 105 -0.35 -13.47 -27.76
N TYR A 106 -0.27 -12.80 -28.92
CA TYR A 106 -1.09 -13.11 -30.08
C TYR A 106 -0.24 -13.09 -31.36
N PRO A 107 0.70 -14.05 -31.50
CA PRO A 107 1.50 -14.15 -32.71
C PRO A 107 0.60 -14.55 -33.89
N THR A 108 1.02 -14.21 -35.11
CA THR A 108 0.30 -14.65 -36.32
C THR A 108 0.55 -16.13 -36.60
N VAL A 109 1.76 -16.61 -36.30
CA VAL A 109 2.19 -18.01 -36.41
C VAL A 109 3.00 -18.37 -35.17
N GLY A 110 2.85 -19.59 -34.66
CA GLY A 110 3.59 -20.08 -33.48
C GLY A 110 2.77 -20.05 -32.19
N GLN A 111 3.44 -20.26 -31.05
CA GLN A 111 2.78 -20.40 -29.75
C GLN A 111 2.62 -19.05 -29.04
N PRO A 112 1.42 -18.71 -28.52
CA PRO A 112 1.25 -17.60 -27.61
C PRO A 112 2.15 -17.68 -26.37
N ARG A 113 2.76 -16.56 -25.99
CA ARG A 113 3.56 -16.39 -24.77
C ARG A 113 2.90 -15.35 -23.87
N ASP A 114 2.65 -15.73 -22.61
CA ASP A 114 2.17 -14.80 -21.57
C ASP A 114 3.32 -13.92 -21.06
N ALA A 115 3.79 -13.02 -21.93
CA ALA A 115 4.84 -12.08 -21.58
C ALA A 115 4.38 -11.10 -20.48
N GLY A 116 3.08 -10.84 -20.37
CA GLY A 116 2.51 -9.94 -19.37
C GLY A 116 2.59 -10.57 -17.98
N GLY A 117 2.16 -11.82 -17.84
CA GLY A 117 2.30 -12.61 -16.62
C GLY A 117 3.76 -12.71 -16.20
N ALA A 118 4.67 -13.05 -17.12
CA ALA A 118 6.10 -13.14 -16.82
C ALA A 118 6.71 -11.82 -16.32
N ILE A 119 6.29 -10.67 -16.88
CA ILE A 119 6.72 -9.35 -16.41
C ILE A 119 6.17 -9.07 -15.00
N VAL A 120 4.89 -9.35 -14.76
CA VAL A 120 4.27 -9.14 -13.44
C VAL A 120 4.93 -10.03 -12.38
N ASP A 121 5.16 -11.31 -12.67
CA ASP A 121 5.82 -12.25 -11.77
C ASP A 121 7.27 -11.82 -11.47
N HIS A 122 7.97 -11.25 -12.46
CA HIS A 122 9.33 -10.73 -12.28
C HIS A 122 9.36 -9.47 -11.40
N LEU A 123 8.45 -8.52 -11.65
CA LEU A 123 8.36 -7.27 -10.87
C LEU A 123 7.81 -7.50 -9.45
N PHE A 124 6.97 -8.52 -9.28
CA PHE A 124 6.26 -8.82 -8.03
C PHE A 124 6.45 -10.29 -7.62
N PRO A 125 7.68 -10.74 -7.32
CA PRO A 125 7.96 -12.13 -6.98
C PRO A 125 7.27 -12.57 -5.69
N ASN A 126 6.86 -11.61 -4.85
CA ASN A 126 5.97 -11.83 -3.73
C ASN A 126 4.74 -10.92 -3.87
N PRO A 127 3.64 -11.39 -4.48
CA PRO A 127 2.42 -10.59 -4.66
C PRO A 127 1.84 -10.06 -3.34
N ALA A 128 2.06 -10.75 -2.22
CA ALA A 128 1.63 -10.29 -0.90
C ALA A 128 2.43 -9.09 -0.38
N GLN A 129 3.60 -8.81 -0.96
CA GLN A 129 4.46 -7.66 -0.66
C GLN A 129 4.44 -6.60 -1.78
N ALA A 130 3.64 -6.81 -2.82
CA ALA A 130 3.54 -5.93 -4.00
C ALA A 130 2.74 -4.63 -3.75
N ARG A 131 2.23 -4.43 -2.53
CA ARG A 131 1.45 -3.25 -2.16
C ARG A 131 2.07 -2.59 -0.94
N ILE A 132 1.93 -1.27 -0.89
CA ILE A 132 2.23 -0.47 0.30
C ILE A 132 1.34 -0.99 1.44
N PRO A 133 1.91 -1.47 2.55
CA PRO A 133 1.13 -1.88 3.71
C PRO A 133 0.38 -0.68 4.30
N ILE A 134 -0.87 -0.89 4.69
CA ILE A 134 -1.76 0.18 5.16
C ILE A 134 -2.15 -0.06 6.62
N VAL A 135 -1.92 0.95 7.45
CA VAL A 135 -2.56 1.11 8.76
C VAL A 135 -3.66 2.14 8.63
N SER A 136 -4.91 1.75 8.82
CA SER A 136 -6.06 2.65 8.76
C SER A 136 -6.61 2.92 10.16
N ILE A 137 -6.84 4.20 10.50
CA ILE A 137 -7.25 4.61 11.84
C ILE A 137 -8.55 5.40 11.76
N THR A 138 -9.55 5.00 12.56
CA THR A 138 -10.73 5.82 12.82
C THR A 138 -11.11 5.83 14.29
N GLY A 139 -12.07 6.69 14.60
CA GLY A 139 -12.58 6.91 15.94
C GLY A 139 -13.13 8.32 16.10
N THR A 140 -13.72 8.62 17.24
CA THR A 140 -14.25 9.97 17.51
C THR A 140 -13.10 10.85 17.98
N ASN A 141 -12.40 10.41 19.02
CA ASN A 141 -11.24 11.08 19.61
C ASN A 141 -9.97 10.24 19.49
N GLY A 142 -8.80 10.87 19.55
CA GLY A 142 -7.50 10.19 19.58
C GLY A 142 -6.88 9.82 18.22
N LYS A 143 -7.69 9.79 17.13
CA LYS A 143 -7.27 9.42 15.77
C LYS A 143 -5.92 10.02 15.34
N THR A 144 -5.81 11.34 15.32
CA THR A 144 -4.60 12.04 14.88
C THR A 144 -3.38 11.70 15.72
N THR A 145 -3.55 11.54 17.04
CA THR A 145 -2.44 11.21 17.94
C THR A 145 -1.98 9.78 17.73
N VAL A 146 -2.91 8.82 17.63
CA VAL A 146 -2.58 7.43 17.31
C VAL A 146 -1.90 7.31 15.95
N THR A 147 -2.44 7.99 14.93
CA THR A 147 -1.86 8.05 13.58
C THR A 147 -0.41 8.56 13.63
N ARG A 148 -0.15 9.66 14.33
CA ARG A 148 1.18 10.26 14.46
C ARG A 148 2.14 9.38 15.26
N MET A 149 1.68 8.74 16.34
CA MET A 149 2.48 7.80 17.12
C MET A 149 2.91 6.59 16.29
N ILE A 150 1.97 6.00 15.54
CA ILE A 150 2.25 4.85 14.66
C ILE A 150 3.23 5.27 13.56
N ALA A 151 2.95 6.36 12.84
CA ALA A 151 3.84 6.84 11.78
C ALA A 151 5.25 7.16 12.30
N HIS A 152 5.37 7.70 13.51
CA HIS A 152 6.65 7.96 14.14
C HIS A 152 7.39 6.68 14.54
N GLY A 153 6.69 5.71 15.12
CA GLY A 153 7.27 4.41 15.49
C GLY A 153 7.76 3.59 14.29
N LEU A 154 7.11 3.73 13.12
CA LEU A 154 7.48 2.99 11.92
C LEU A 154 8.75 3.49 11.23
N LYS A 155 9.27 4.68 11.58
CA LYS A 155 10.49 5.24 10.98
C LYS A 155 11.75 4.42 11.27
N SER A 156 11.73 3.53 12.27
CA SER A 156 12.87 2.63 12.53
C SER A 156 12.94 1.46 11.55
N ARG A 157 11.82 1.13 10.88
CA ARG A 157 11.68 -0.04 10.02
C ARG A 157 11.47 0.29 8.54
N PHE A 158 10.93 1.47 8.25
CA PHE A 158 10.60 1.90 6.90
C PHE A 158 11.29 3.23 6.58
N ASP A 159 11.92 3.31 5.41
CA ASP A 159 12.64 4.50 4.96
C ASP A 159 11.68 5.67 4.68
N PHE A 160 10.51 5.38 4.12
CA PHE A 160 9.49 6.37 3.78
C PHE A 160 8.10 5.98 4.31
N VAL A 161 7.68 6.65 5.38
CA VAL A 161 6.36 6.51 5.99
C VAL A 161 5.43 7.60 5.44
N GLY A 162 4.41 7.22 4.69
CA GLY A 162 3.34 8.10 4.25
C GLY A 162 2.26 8.24 5.32
N MET A 163 1.79 9.46 5.60
CA MET A 163 0.78 9.70 6.64
C MET A 163 -0.26 10.74 6.20
N THR A 164 -1.53 10.47 6.49
CA THR A 164 -2.62 11.45 6.40
C THR A 164 -3.25 11.67 7.77
N ASN A 165 -3.51 12.92 8.15
CA ASN A 165 -4.16 13.27 9.42
C ASN A 165 -4.94 14.58 9.33
N SER A 166 -5.59 15.03 10.41
CA SER A 166 -6.39 16.28 10.38
C SER A 166 -5.59 17.57 10.10
N SER A 167 -4.26 17.51 9.98
CA SER A 167 -3.40 18.68 9.74
C SER A 167 -2.71 18.68 8.37
N GLY A 168 -2.57 17.54 7.71
CA GLY A 168 -1.93 17.46 6.41
C GLY A 168 -1.54 16.07 5.93
N ILE A 169 -0.98 16.03 4.73
CA ILE A 169 -0.33 14.87 4.11
C ILE A 169 1.17 15.01 4.34
N TYR A 170 1.79 13.94 4.81
CA TYR A 170 3.20 13.91 5.16
C TYR A 170 3.88 12.68 4.55
N ILE A 171 5.11 12.84 4.11
CA ILE A 171 6.04 11.73 3.85
C ILE A 171 7.22 11.96 4.78
N ASN A 172 7.41 11.06 5.75
CA ASN A 172 8.28 11.28 6.90
C ASN A 172 7.94 12.60 7.62
N GLU A 173 8.91 13.53 7.70
CA GLU A 173 8.73 14.86 8.32
C GLU A 173 8.30 15.94 7.31
N HIS A 174 8.28 15.61 6.01
CA HIS A 174 7.97 16.59 4.96
C HIS A 174 6.46 16.75 4.80
N LEU A 175 5.97 17.96 5.07
CA LEU A 175 4.59 18.34 4.79
C LEU A 175 4.41 18.52 3.28
N ILE A 176 3.65 17.63 2.66
CA ILE A 176 3.32 17.67 1.24
C ILE A 176 2.14 18.62 1.00
N GLN A 177 1.10 18.51 1.83
CA GLN A 177 -0.09 19.35 1.73
C GLN A 177 -0.67 19.63 3.11
N LYS A 178 -0.95 20.90 3.41
CA LYS A 178 -1.62 21.32 4.64
C LYS A 178 -3.15 21.28 4.49
N GLY A 179 -3.85 20.85 5.53
CA GLY A 179 -5.31 20.87 5.60
C GLY A 179 -5.89 19.62 6.27
N ASP A 180 -7.22 19.53 6.36
CA ASP A 180 -7.88 18.29 6.76
C ASP A 180 -7.80 17.28 5.60
N THR A 181 -6.95 16.27 5.78
CA THR A 181 -6.62 15.27 4.75
C THR A 181 -7.08 13.87 5.17
N THR A 182 -8.11 13.79 6.01
CA THR A 182 -8.64 12.54 6.57
C THR A 182 -9.61 11.78 5.63
N GLY A 183 -9.36 11.86 4.32
CA GLY A 183 -10.26 11.36 3.28
C GLY A 183 -9.57 10.70 2.08
N PRO A 184 -10.35 10.12 1.15
CA PRO A 184 -9.87 9.17 0.15
C PRO A 184 -9.01 9.78 -0.97
N HIS A 185 -9.03 11.11 -1.15
CA HIS A 185 -8.12 11.76 -2.09
C HIS A 185 -6.70 11.79 -1.54
N SER A 186 -6.56 12.13 -0.26
CA SER A 186 -5.29 12.18 0.44
C SER A 186 -4.68 10.79 0.63
N ALA A 187 -5.51 9.77 0.91
CA ALA A 187 -5.08 8.38 0.93
C ALA A 187 -4.43 7.98 -0.40
N ARG A 188 -5.09 8.23 -1.53
CA ARG A 188 -4.55 7.93 -2.86
C ARG A 188 -3.26 8.67 -3.17
N MET A 189 -3.13 9.93 -2.77
CA MET A 189 -1.88 10.67 -2.97
C MET A 189 -0.68 9.97 -2.31
N ILE A 190 -0.86 9.36 -1.14
CA ILE A 190 0.18 8.56 -0.48
C ILE A 190 0.39 7.21 -1.17
N LEU A 191 -0.70 6.54 -1.57
CA LEU A 191 -0.63 5.20 -2.17
C LEU A 191 -0.14 5.19 -3.62
N ASP A 192 -0.24 6.32 -4.31
CA ASP A 192 0.27 6.52 -5.67
C ASP A 192 1.73 7.02 -5.68
N ASP A 193 2.30 7.35 -4.51
CA ASP A 193 3.70 7.80 -4.41
C ASP A 193 4.65 6.60 -4.36
N PRO A 194 5.53 6.41 -5.37
CA PRO A 194 6.39 5.23 -5.46
C PRO A 194 7.50 5.21 -4.42
N SER A 195 7.75 6.31 -3.69
CA SER A 195 8.74 6.34 -2.62
C SER A 195 8.21 5.75 -1.32
N VAL A 196 6.89 5.74 -1.10
CA VAL A 196 6.28 5.33 0.16
C VAL A 196 6.39 3.82 0.36
N ASN A 197 6.87 3.39 1.53
CA ASN A 197 7.02 1.98 1.88
C ASN A 197 5.92 1.47 2.83
N VAL A 198 5.25 2.38 3.55
CA VAL A 198 4.13 2.07 4.45
C VAL A 198 3.23 3.31 4.60
N ALA A 199 1.92 3.11 4.68
CA ALA A 199 0.94 4.19 4.79
C ALA A 199 0.17 4.13 6.13
N VAL A 200 0.09 5.26 6.83
CA VAL A 200 -0.66 5.43 8.08
C VAL A 200 -1.76 6.46 7.87
N LEU A 201 -2.98 5.98 7.67
CA LEU A 201 -4.08 6.75 7.11
C LEU A 201 -5.17 7.02 8.14
N GLU A 202 -5.22 8.26 8.65
CA GLU A 202 -6.36 8.72 9.42
C GLU A 202 -7.60 8.85 8.53
N THR A 203 -8.69 8.18 8.91
CA THR A 203 -9.95 8.18 8.15
C THR A 203 -11.08 8.73 9.02
N ALA A 204 -11.55 9.93 8.70
CA ALA A 204 -12.65 10.56 9.41
C ALA A 204 -14.01 10.22 8.80
N ARG A 205 -15.05 10.31 9.62
CA ARG A 205 -16.45 10.04 9.25
C ARG A 205 -16.88 10.77 7.97
N GLY A 206 -16.52 12.05 7.84
CA GLY A 206 -16.87 12.85 6.66
C GLY A 206 -16.19 12.41 5.37
N GLY A 207 -15.01 11.79 5.45
CA GLY A 207 -14.34 11.18 4.30
C GLY A 207 -15.08 9.92 3.84
N ILE A 208 -15.36 9.02 4.80
CA ILE A 208 -16.05 7.75 4.56
C ILE A 208 -17.41 7.97 3.90
N LEU A 209 -18.24 8.84 4.48
CA LEU A 209 -19.60 9.08 3.97
C LEU A 209 -19.63 9.64 2.55
N ARG A 210 -18.72 10.57 2.22
CA ARG A 210 -18.77 11.28 0.93
C ARG A 210 -18.22 10.44 -0.21
N ARG A 211 -17.14 9.69 0.03
CA ARG A 211 -16.33 9.06 -1.04
C ARG A 211 -15.65 7.74 -0.63
N GLY A 212 -15.98 7.18 0.52
CA GLY A 212 -15.35 5.96 1.04
C GLY A 212 -13.96 6.21 1.66
N ILE A 213 -13.20 5.12 1.86
CA ILE A 213 -11.91 5.12 2.57
C ILE A 213 -10.70 5.37 1.65
N GLY A 214 -10.84 5.15 0.34
CA GLY A 214 -9.81 5.48 -0.65
C GLY A 214 -8.81 4.36 -0.93
N PHE A 215 -9.05 3.17 -0.40
CA PHE A 215 -8.31 1.93 -0.63
C PHE A 215 -9.27 0.74 -0.52
N ASP A 216 -8.87 -0.40 -1.08
CA ASP A 216 -9.71 -1.61 -1.07
C ASP A 216 -9.67 -2.32 0.29
N TRP A 217 -8.49 -2.42 0.90
CA TRP A 217 -8.28 -3.05 2.19
C TRP A 217 -7.04 -2.50 2.92
N SER A 218 -6.93 -2.75 4.22
CA SER A 218 -5.75 -2.43 5.04
C SER A 218 -5.19 -3.65 5.77
N ASP A 219 -3.88 -3.65 6.02
CA ASP A 219 -3.19 -4.68 6.82
C ASP A 219 -3.54 -4.58 8.30
N VAL A 220 -3.65 -3.35 8.80
CA VAL A 220 -4.02 -3.08 10.18
C VAL A 220 -5.14 -2.03 10.21
N GLY A 221 -6.25 -2.34 10.87
CA GLY A 221 -7.33 -1.39 11.15
C GLY A 221 -7.37 -1.05 12.63
N VAL A 222 -7.49 0.23 12.98
CA VAL A 222 -7.53 0.69 14.37
C VAL A 222 -8.80 1.51 14.61
N ILE A 223 -9.57 1.15 15.63
CA ILE A 223 -10.76 1.91 16.05
C ILE A 223 -10.58 2.33 17.51
N THR A 224 -10.40 3.64 17.75
CA THR A 224 -10.07 4.16 19.08
C THR A 224 -11.27 4.27 20.02
N ASN A 225 -12.40 4.81 19.55
CA ASN A 225 -13.66 4.96 20.30
C ASN A 225 -14.79 5.46 19.39
N VAL A 226 -16.03 5.30 19.85
CA VAL A 226 -17.25 5.77 19.23
C VAL A 226 -18.04 6.56 20.27
N GLN A 227 -18.09 7.88 20.10
CA GLN A 227 -18.77 8.81 21.00
C GLN A 227 -19.75 9.68 20.19
N PRO A 228 -20.75 10.29 20.85
CA PRO A 228 -21.61 11.29 20.20
C PRO A 228 -20.77 12.43 19.63
N ASP A 229 -20.83 12.61 18.31
CA ASP A 229 -20.13 13.67 17.59
C ASP A 229 -20.84 13.91 16.26
N HIS A 230 -21.01 15.18 15.87
CA HIS A 230 -21.71 15.58 14.64
C HIS A 230 -23.10 14.94 14.42
N ILE A 231 -23.85 14.65 15.50
CA ILE A 231 -25.24 14.16 15.40
C ILE A 231 -26.15 15.27 14.83
N GLY A 232 -27.05 14.90 13.92
CA GLY A 232 -27.92 15.79 13.16
C GLY A 232 -27.27 16.38 11.90
N GLN A 233 -26.05 15.95 11.54
CA GLN A 233 -25.32 16.42 10.35
C GLN A 233 -25.13 15.29 9.36
N ASP A 234 -25.15 15.58 8.05
CA ASP A 234 -24.96 14.64 6.93
C ASP A 234 -25.62 13.25 7.10
N GLY A 235 -26.85 13.23 7.61
CA GLY A 235 -27.66 12.01 7.79
C GLY A 235 -27.23 11.09 8.93
N ILE A 236 -26.46 11.59 9.91
CA ILE A 236 -26.23 10.88 11.18
C ILE A 236 -27.26 11.34 12.19
N GLU A 237 -28.08 10.41 12.66
CA GLU A 237 -29.12 10.70 13.67
C GLU A 237 -28.80 10.04 15.02
N SER A 238 -27.82 9.14 15.06
CA SER A 238 -27.48 8.38 16.26
C SER A 238 -26.00 8.01 16.33
N VAL A 239 -25.54 7.66 17.53
CA VAL A 239 -24.20 7.09 17.76
C VAL A 239 -24.02 5.78 16.99
N GLN A 240 -25.11 5.04 16.78
CA GLN A 240 -25.14 3.79 16.02
C GLN A 240 -24.88 4.04 14.54
N ASP A 241 -25.26 5.21 14.00
CA ASP A 241 -24.90 5.58 12.63
C ASP A 241 -23.41 5.93 12.53
N ILE A 242 -22.84 6.59 13.54
CA ILE A 242 -21.39 6.79 13.65
C ILE A 242 -20.66 5.44 13.66
N LEU A 243 -21.13 4.48 14.46
CA LEU A 243 -20.59 3.12 14.51
C LEU A 243 -20.65 2.43 13.14
N LYS A 244 -21.79 2.49 12.44
CA LYS A 244 -21.96 1.90 11.11
C LYS A 244 -20.94 2.47 10.11
N ILE A 245 -20.69 3.78 10.14
CA ILE A 245 -19.73 4.41 9.24
C ILE A 245 -18.30 3.96 9.57
N LYS A 246 -17.95 3.92 10.85
CA LYS A 246 -16.61 3.51 11.30
C LYS A 246 -16.33 2.03 11.10
N ALA A 247 -17.38 1.20 11.09
CA ALA A 247 -17.28 -0.23 10.84
C ALA A 247 -16.61 -0.57 9.51
N VAL A 248 -16.69 0.31 8.51
CA VAL A 248 -15.98 0.15 7.23
C VAL A 248 -14.49 -0.10 7.44
N ILE A 249 -13.84 0.53 8.43
CA ILE A 249 -12.44 0.27 8.76
C ILE A 249 -12.24 -1.16 9.26
N ALA A 250 -13.11 -1.65 10.15
CA ALA A 250 -13.04 -3.03 10.63
C ALA A 250 -13.33 -4.05 9.51
N GLU A 251 -14.29 -3.75 8.65
CA GLU A 251 -14.74 -4.60 7.55
C GLU A 251 -13.69 -4.71 6.44
N GLN A 252 -12.96 -3.62 6.16
CA GLN A 252 -11.93 -3.56 5.11
C GLN A 252 -10.51 -3.88 5.60
N VAL A 253 -10.33 -4.44 6.81
CA VAL A 253 -9.10 -5.17 7.10
C VAL A 253 -9.04 -6.41 6.20
N ARG A 254 -7.91 -6.70 5.57
CA ARG A 254 -7.79 -7.89 4.71
C ARG A 254 -7.84 -9.19 5.51
N ASP A 255 -8.10 -10.30 4.82
CA ASP A 255 -7.96 -11.63 5.41
C ASP A 255 -6.52 -11.86 5.90
N GLY A 256 -6.37 -12.37 7.13
CA GLY A 256 -5.08 -12.50 7.84
C GLY A 256 -4.50 -11.19 8.37
N GLY A 257 -5.11 -10.04 8.05
CA GLY A 257 -4.79 -8.74 8.65
C GLY A 257 -5.18 -8.65 10.13
N THR A 258 -4.87 -7.51 10.75
CA THR A 258 -5.10 -7.30 12.19
C THR A 258 -6.07 -6.16 12.45
N LEU A 259 -7.07 -6.41 13.27
CA LEU A 259 -8.01 -5.40 13.77
C LEU A 259 -7.70 -5.08 15.23
N VAL A 260 -7.42 -3.81 15.52
CA VAL A 260 -7.13 -3.27 16.84
C VAL A 260 -8.35 -2.51 17.37
N LEU A 261 -8.93 -2.99 18.47
CA LEU A 261 -10.15 -2.43 19.05
C LEU A 261 -9.96 -2.02 20.51
N ASN A 262 -10.57 -0.90 20.87
CA ASN A 262 -10.69 -0.49 22.26
C ASN A 262 -11.72 -1.35 23.00
N ALA A 263 -11.30 -2.06 24.03
CA ALA A 263 -12.19 -2.86 24.87
C ALA A 263 -12.94 -2.04 25.92
N ASP A 264 -12.50 -0.79 26.19
CA ASP A 264 -13.20 0.13 27.11
C ASP A 264 -14.45 0.75 26.46
N ASP A 265 -14.68 0.49 25.17
CA ASP A 265 -15.82 1.00 24.39
C ASP A 265 -16.68 -0.14 23.86
N GLU A 266 -17.82 -0.37 24.51
CA GLU A 266 -18.77 -1.45 24.17
C GLU A 266 -19.30 -1.36 22.73
N LEU A 267 -19.46 -0.16 22.17
CA LEU A 267 -19.90 -0.01 20.78
C LEU A 267 -18.81 -0.48 19.82
N VAL A 268 -17.55 -0.15 20.11
CA VAL A 268 -16.41 -0.65 19.34
C VAL A 268 -16.30 -2.18 19.46
N LEU A 269 -16.46 -2.75 20.65
CA LEU A 269 -16.42 -4.19 20.85
C LEU A 269 -17.56 -4.94 20.12
N SER A 270 -18.75 -4.34 20.01
CA SER A 270 -19.87 -4.91 19.27
C SER A 270 -19.58 -5.15 17.78
N LEU A 271 -18.53 -4.52 17.24
CA LEU A 271 -18.09 -4.77 15.86
C LEU A 271 -17.67 -6.21 15.63
N LEU A 272 -17.20 -6.92 16.66
CA LEU A 272 -16.81 -8.33 16.57
C LEU A 272 -17.98 -9.26 16.25
N ASP A 273 -19.22 -8.84 16.52
CA ASP A 273 -20.41 -9.63 16.22
C ASP A 273 -20.80 -9.58 14.73
N ARG A 274 -20.24 -8.62 13.96
CA ARG A 274 -20.50 -8.48 12.53
C ARG A 274 -19.84 -9.62 11.74
N PRO A 275 -20.56 -10.33 10.86
CA PRO A 275 -20.00 -11.44 10.08
C PRO A 275 -18.72 -11.10 9.32
N SER A 276 -18.66 -9.92 8.70
CA SER A 276 -17.49 -9.41 7.93
C SER A 276 -16.27 -9.02 8.77
N VAL A 277 -16.41 -9.01 10.10
CA VAL A 277 -15.36 -8.59 11.05
C VAL A 277 -14.85 -9.78 11.89
N ARG A 278 -15.55 -10.91 11.88
CA ARG A 278 -15.26 -12.07 12.74
C ARG A 278 -13.81 -12.55 12.61
N ALA A 279 -13.27 -13.01 13.72
CA ALA A 279 -11.87 -13.41 13.88
C ALA A 279 -11.44 -14.59 12.98
N GLU A 280 -12.40 -15.36 12.44
CA GLU A 280 -12.12 -16.42 11.45
C GLU A 280 -11.42 -15.87 10.19
N HIS A 281 -11.61 -14.58 9.89
CA HIS A 281 -11.00 -13.90 8.76
C HIS A 281 -9.81 -13.03 9.16
N LYS A 282 -9.71 -12.60 10.43
CA LYS A 282 -8.83 -11.51 10.88
C LYS A 282 -8.24 -11.81 12.26
N ARG A 283 -6.99 -11.41 12.48
CA ARG A 283 -6.42 -11.37 13.83
C ARG A 283 -7.04 -10.20 14.60
N VAL A 284 -7.48 -10.42 15.83
CA VAL A 284 -8.03 -9.37 16.69
C VAL A 284 -7.06 -9.09 17.81
N MET A 285 -6.69 -7.81 17.97
CA MET A 285 -5.97 -7.29 19.12
C MET A 285 -6.86 -6.34 19.88
N LEU A 286 -6.94 -6.50 21.19
CA LEU A 286 -7.72 -5.61 22.05
C LEU A 286 -6.78 -4.70 22.84
N PHE A 287 -7.26 -3.53 23.23
CA PHE A 287 -6.57 -2.71 24.22
C PHE A 287 -7.51 -2.14 25.26
N SER A 288 -7.02 -1.89 26.47
CA SER A 288 -7.82 -1.38 27.58
C SER A 288 -6.96 -0.66 28.62
N MET A 289 -7.52 0.36 29.26
CA MET A 289 -6.93 0.96 30.46
C MET A 289 -7.04 0.08 31.71
N ASP A 290 -7.84 -0.99 31.67
CA ASP A 290 -8.09 -1.91 32.77
C ASP A 290 -7.52 -3.31 32.44
N SER A 291 -6.43 -3.69 33.13
CA SER A 291 -5.82 -5.01 32.99
C SER A 291 -6.70 -6.17 33.48
N SER A 292 -7.74 -5.87 34.25
CA SER A 292 -8.73 -6.83 34.75
C SER A 292 -10.02 -6.88 33.93
N HIS A 293 -10.08 -6.15 32.81
CA HIS A 293 -11.29 -6.04 32.00
C HIS A 293 -11.78 -7.43 31.53
N PRO A 294 -13.03 -7.85 31.81
CA PRO A 294 -13.50 -9.21 31.55
C PRO A 294 -13.34 -9.66 30.09
N ARG A 295 -13.60 -8.75 29.13
CA ARG A 295 -13.43 -9.03 27.69
C ARG A 295 -11.97 -9.20 27.29
N ILE A 296 -11.04 -8.51 27.95
CA ILE A 296 -9.60 -8.68 27.71
C ILE A 296 -9.16 -10.06 28.20
N LEU A 297 -9.51 -10.41 29.43
CA LEU A 297 -9.14 -11.70 30.02
C LEU A 297 -9.70 -12.87 29.20
N ALA A 298 -10.97 -12.79 28.79
CA ALA A 298 -11.59 -13.82 27.94
C ALA A 298 -10.89 -13.92 26.56
N HIS A 299 -10.59 -12.78 25.92
CA HIS A 299 -9.90 -12.75 24.63
C HIS A 299 -8.51 -13.40 24.71
N VAL A 300 -7.75 -13.04 25.73
CA VAL A 300 -6.40 -13.57 25.99
C VAL A 300 -6.44 -15.08 26.25
N GLN A 301 -7.39 -15.56 27.07
CA GLN A 301 -7.59 -16.99 27.36
C GLN A 301 -7.88 -17.83 26.10
N THR A 302 -8.50 -17.25 25.08
CA THR A 302 -8.74 -17.90 23.78
C THR A 302 -7.55 -17.81 22.80
N GLY A 303 -6.40 -17.31 23.26
CA GLY A 303 -5.17 -17.15 22.46
C GLY A 303 -5.03 -15.80 21.77
N GLY A 304 -5.98 -14.89 21.99
CA GLY A 304 -5.92 -13.52 21.49
C GLY A 304 -4.81 -12.70 22.14
N THR A 305 -4.37 -11.64 21.48
CA THR A 305 -3.40 -10.67 22.02
C THR A 305 -4.13 -9.44 22.53
N ALA A 306 -3.72 -8.92 23.69
CA ALA A 306 -4.24 -7.68 24.25
C ALA A 306 -3.14 -6.78 24.80
N PHE A 307 -3.41 -5.47 24.82
CA PHE A 307 -2.52 -4.45 25.38
C PHE A 307 -3.24 -3.70 26.51
N VAL A 308 -2.67 -3.74 27.70
CA VAL A 308 -3.30 -3.14 28.88
C VAL A 308 -2.39 -2.16 29.61
N PHE A 309 -3.00 -1.23 30.33
CA PHE A 309 -2.29 -0.44 31.32
C PHE A 309 -2.30 -1.16 32.67
N GLN A 310 -1.12 -1.45 33.22
CA GLN A 310 -0.97 -2.13 34.50
C GLN A 310 0.25 -1.59 35.24
N ASP A 311 0.06 -1.16 36.50
CA ASP A 311 1.15 -0.73 37.39
C ASP A 311 2.10 0.32 36.76
N GLY A 312 1.54 1.27 36.01
CA GLY A 312 2.31 2.32 35.32
C GLY A 312 2.98 1.87 34.02
N GLN A 313 2.75 0.64 33.57
CA GLN A 313 3.33 0.04 32.36
C GLN A 313 2.28 -0.17 31.27
N ILE A 314 2.74 -0.11 30.03
CA ILE A 314 2.06 -0.72 28.89
C ILE A 314 2.49 -2.19 28.85
N VAL A 315 1.52 -3.10 28.87
CA VAL A 315 1.75 -4.55 28.97
C VAL A 315 1.06 -5.26 27.82
N GLU A 316 1.76 -6.18 27.17
CA GLU A 316 1.22 -7.12 26.19
C GLU A 316 0.83 -8.43 26.88
N MET A 317 -0.36 -8.94 26.61
CA MET A 317 -0.90 -10.19 27.14
C MET A 317 -1.29 -11.11 25.99
N GLN A 318 -0.93 -12.40 26.05
CA GLN A 318 -1.32 -13.38 25.04
C GLN A 318 -1.39 -14.80 25.63
N GLY A 319 -2.51 -15.51 25.46
CA GLY A 319 -2.67 -16.86 25.99
C GLY A 319 -2.96 -16.88 27.49
N ASP A 320 -1.98 -17.22 28.33
CA ASP A 320 -2.15 -17.18 29.79
C ASP A 320 -1.82 -15.77 30.31
N VAL A 321 -2.66 -15.21 31.17
CA VAL A 321 -2.43 -13.95 31.89
C VAL A 321 -1.08 -13.93 32.60
N SER A 322 -0.58 -15.09 33.05
CA SER A 322 0.76 -15.22 33.64
C SER A 322 1.91 -14.89 32.68
N THR A 323 1.64 -14.80 31.38
CA THR A 323 2.63 -14.46 30.35
C THR A 323 2.64 -12.98 29.95
N ALA A 324 2.01 -12.12 30.75
CA ALA A 324 2.06 -10.67 30.60
C ALA A 324 3.50 -10.16 30.45
N ARG A 325 3.78 -9.47 29.35
CA ARG A 325 5.10 -8.91 28.99
C ARG A 325 5.03 -7.39 29.06
N PRO A 326 5.74 -6.74 30.01
CA PRO A 326 5.89 -5.30 30.00
C PRO A 326 6.57 -4.86 28.71
N ILE A 327 5.98 -3.90 27.99
CA ILE A 327 6.59 -3.29 26.81
C ILE A 327 7.44 -2.12 27.24
N MET A 328 6.84 -1.15 27.93
CA MET A 328 7.51 0.04 28.44
C MET A 328 6.70 0.72 29.55
N ALA A 329 7.36 1.53 30.36
CA ALA A 329 6.70 2.40 31.31
C ALA A 329 5.94 3.51 30.57
N ALA A 330 4.66 3.72 30.90
CA ALA A 330 3.85 4.75 30.28
C ALA A 330 4.44 6.16 30.51
N SER A 331 5.14 6.36 31.63
CA SER A 331 5.81 7.62 31.97
C SER A 331 6.97 8.00 31.05
N LEU A 332 7.52 7.04 30.30
CA LEU A 332 8.55 7.29 29.28
C LEU A 332 7.97 7.84 27.97
N ILE A 333 6.66 7.73 27.77
CA ILE A 333 5.96 8.35 26.64
C ILE A 333 5.60 9.78 27.05
N LYS A 334 6.25 10.77 26.45
CA LYS A 334 6.12 12.18 26.84
C LYS A 334 4.67 12.69 26.86
N SER A 335 3.83 12.24 25.92
CA SER A 335 2.42 12.65 25.84
C SER A 335 1.57 12.18 27.01
N THR A 336 2.00 11.18 27.79
CA THR A 336 1.23 10.68 28.95
C THR A 336 1.39 11.56 30.19
N ILE A 337 2.27 12.58 30.15
CA ILE A 337 2.54 13.51 31.25
C ILE A 337 2.90 12.73 32.52
N GLY A 338 3.91 11.86 32.42
CA GLY A 338 4.34 11.01 33.53
C GLY A 338 3.28 9.98 33.94
N ALA A 339 2.58 9.39 32.96
CA ALA A 339 1.50 8.42 33.16
C ALA A 339 0.25 8.96 33.90
N THR A 340 -0.01 10.27 33.85
CA THR A 340 -1.21 10.87 34.46
C THR A 340 -2.34 11.12 33.46
N SER A 341 -2.03 11.22 32.16
CA SER A 341 -3.02 11.45 31.11
C SER A 341 -3.59 10.13 30.58
N HIS A 342 -4.74 9.71 31.12
CA HIS A 342 -5.36 8.42 30.80
C HIS A 342 -5.71 8.25 29.31
N TYR A 343 -6.25 9.29 28.67
CA TYR A 343 -6.58 9.21 27.24
C TYR A 343 -5.32 9.12 26.36
N GLN A 344 -4.20 9.69 26.80
CA GLN A 344 -2.92 9.53 26.09
C GLN A 344 -2.32 8.14 26.29
N ILE A 345 -2.49 7.54 27.48
CA ILE A 345 -2.12 6.14 27.70
C ILE A 345 -2.97 5.23 26.80
N SER A 346 -4.27 5.45 26.72
CA SER A 346 -5.16 4.72 25.81
C SER A 346 -4.74 4.85 24.34
N ASN A 347 -4.40 6.06 23.87
CA ASN A 347 -3.83 6.26 22.53
C ASN A 347 -2.51 5.49 22.34
N SER A 348 -1.63 5.48 23.34
CA SER A 348 -0.38 4.74 23.30
C SER A 348 -0.58 3.23 23.28
N LEU A 349 -1.59 2.70 23.96
CA LEU A 349 -1.97 1.28 23.87
C LEU A 349 -2.43 0.91 22.46
N ALA A 350 -3.28 1.75 21.85
CA ALA A 350 -3.72 1.54 20.46
C ALA A 350 -2.55 1.58 19.48
N ALA A 351 -1.63 2.54 19.64
CA ALA A 351 -0.42 2.64 18.81
C ALA A 351 0.51 1.43 19.02
N THR A 352 0.73 1.00 20.27
CA THR A 352 1.52 -0.19 20.61
C THR A 352 0.97 -1.43 19.92
N ALA A 353 -0.34 -1.64 19.98
CA ALA A 353 -1.00 -2.77 19.33
C ALA A 353 -0.83 -2.74 17.80
N ALA A 354 -1.00 -1.57 17.17
CA ALA A 354 -0.81 -1.43 15.73
C ALA A 354 0.64 -1.65 15.28
N LEU A 355 1.61 -1.16 16.06
CA LEU A 355 3.04 -1.38 15.79
C LEU A 355 3.41 -2.86 15.95
N ARG A 356 2.91 -3.54 16.99
CA ARG A 356 3.09 -5.00 17.13
C ARG A 356 2.44 -5.77 15.99
N ALA A 357 1.29 -5.34 15.50
CA ALA A 357 0.61 -5.96 14.36
C ALA A 357 1.42 -5.87 13.05
N LEU A 358 2.31 -4.89 12.94
CA LEU A 358 3.32 -4.75 11.88
C LEU A 358 4.67 -5.42 12.23
N GLU A 359 4.66 -6.30 13.23
CA GLU A 359 5.79 -7.13 13.63
C GLU A 359 7.01 -6.36 14.15
N LEU A 360 6.81 -5.13 14.66
CA LEU A 360 7.87 -4.46 15.42
C LEU A 360 8.08 -5.18 16.74
N ASP A 361 9.33 -5.33 17.15
CA ASP A 361 9.71 -5.92 18.43
C ASP A 361 9.49 -4.96 19.61
N GLN A 362 9.68 -5.43 20.85
CA GLN A 362 9.51 -4.59 22.04
C GLN A 362 10.44 -3.37 22.05
N SER A 363 11.69 -3.54 21.61
CA SER A 363 12.70 -2.50 21.61
C SER A 363 12.34 -1.41 20.60
N GLU A 364 11.95 -1.81 19.39
CA GLU A 364 11.50 -0.89 18.33
C GLU A 364 10.28 -0.08 18.78
N ILE A 365 9.26 -0.72 19.35
CA ILE A 365 8.06 -0.05 19.88
C ILE A 365 8.45 0.94 20.98
N SER A 366 9.27 0.50 21.94
CA SER A 366 9.66 1.33 23.09
C SER A 366 10.47 2.56 22.66
N GLN A 367 11.41 2.38 21.73
CA GLN A 367 12.21 3.46 21.18
C GLN A 367 11.35 4.43 20.36
N GLY A 368 10.46 3.92 19.52
CA GLY A 368 9.53 4.72 18.74
C GLY A 368 8.65 5.59 19.63
N LEU A 369 7.94 5.00 20.59
CA LEU A 369 6.99 5.75 21.42
C LEU A 369 7.66 6.66 22.47
N SER A 370 8.84 6.30 23.00
CA SER A 370 9.56 7.17 23.93
C SER A 370 10.20 8.39 23.25
N SER A 371 10.59 8.26 21.97
CA SER A 371 11.13 9.37 21.18
C SER A 371 10.04 10.29 20.59
N PHE A 372 8.77 9.87 20.62
CA PHE A 372 7.64 10.68 20.19
C PHE A 372 7.46 11.89 21.11
N ASP A 373 7.81 13.08 20.61
CA ASP A 373 7.67 14.31 21.36
C ASP A 373 6.34 14.98 21.03
N SER A 374 5.44 15.02 22.01
CA SER A 374 4.13 15.63 21.82
C SER A 374 4.19 17.09 21.34
N ILE A 375 5.21 17.86 21.72
CA ILE A 375 5.30 19.29 21.39
C ILE A 375 5.61 19.49 19.91
N THR A 376 6.53 18.71 19.36
CA THR A 376 6.96 18.83 17.95
C THR A 376 6.13 17.93 17.03
N ASN A 377 5.86 16.70 17.46
CA ASN A 377 5.19 15.70 16.63
C ASN A 377 3.67 15.73 16.78
N ASN A 378 3.11 16.35 17.84
CA ASN A 378 1.68 16.31 18.13
C ASN A 378 1.10 17.66 18.59
N ALA A 379 1.56 18.76 17.99
CA ALA A 379 1.17 20.11 18.40
C ALA A 379 -0.35 20.30 18.51
N GLY A 380 -0.76 20.96 19.59
CA GLY A 380 -2.15 21.25 19.97
C GLY A 380 -2.88 20.10 20.69
N ARG A 381 -2.20 19.02 21.11
CA ARG A 381 -2.85 17.84 21.71
C ARG A 381 -2.12 17.40 22.99
N ALA A 382 -2.71 17.69 24.14
CA ALA A 382 -2.17 17.45 25.47
C ALA A 382 -0.77 18.05 25.69
N ASN A 383 -0.47 19.21 25.12
CA ASN A 383 0.84 19.84 25.27
C ASN A 383 0.88 20.70 26.53
N LEU A 384 1.75 20.33 27.47
CA LEU A 384 1.97 21.05 28.72
C LEU A 384 3.24 21.90 28.63
N TYR A 385 3.08 23.23 28.72
CA TYR A 385 4.17 24.19 28.68
C TYR A 385 4.40 24.80 30.05
N ARG A 386 5.66 24.89 30.49
CA ARG A 386 6.02 25.62 31.70
C ARG A 386 6.11 27.12 31.39
N VAL A 387 5.33 27.93 32.10
CA VAL A 387 5.31 29.40 31.95
C VAL A 387 5.55 30.04 33.31
N GLY A 388 6.75 30.57 33.52
CA GLY A 388 7.19 31.09 34.81
C GLY A 388 7.14 30.03 35.92
N LYS A 389 6.30 30.27 36.93
CA LYS A 389 6.08 29.33 38.06
C LYS A 389 4.88 28.39 37.84
N GLY A 390 4.15 28.52 36.73
CA GLY A 390 2.96 27.72 36.43
C GLY A 390 3.10 26.90 35.15
N PHE A 391 1.97 26.30 34.73
CA PHE A 391 1.86 25.52 33.52
C PHE A 391 0.66 25.98 32.69
N VAL A 392 0.78 25.88 31.36
CA VAL A 392 -0.31 26.10 30.40
C VAL A 392 -0.48 24.82 29.60
N MET A 393 -1.70 24.29 29.51
CA MET A 393 -2.02 23.14 28.69
C MET A 393 -2.77 23.59 27.44
N VAL A 394 -2.29 23.15 26.26
CA VAL A 394 -2.97 23.34 24.98
C VAL A 394 -3.47 21.98 24.52
N ASP A 395 -4.78 21.88 24.31
CA ASP A 395 -5.43 20.65 23.85
C ASP A 395 -6.53 20.93 22.84
N TYR A 396 -6.82 19.94 22.00
CA TYR A 396 -7.81 20.01 20.92
C TYR A 396 -9.19 19.49 21.36
N GLY A 397 -9.38 19.13 22.64
CA GLY A 397 -10.66 18.69 23.17
C GLY A 397 -11.79 19.64 22.77
N HIS A 398 -12.71 19.12 21.97
CA HIS A 398 -13.87 19.86 21.44
C HIS A 398 -15.19 19.13 21.72
N ASN A 399 -15.11 17.93 22.32
CA ASN A 399 -16.25 17.12 22.72
C ASN A 399 -16.38 17.13 24.25
N PRO A 400 -17.60 17.18 24.81
CA PRO A 400 -17.86 17.28 26.25
C PRO A 400 -17.29 16.16 27.11
#